data_AF-A0A1L3GQ88-F1
#
_entry.id   AF-A0A1L3GQ88-F1
#
_cell.length_a   1.000
_cell.length_b   1.000
_cell.length_c   1.000
_cell.angle_alpha   90.00
_cell.angle_beta   90.00
_cell.angle_gamma   90.00
#
_symmetry.space_group_name_H-M   'P 1'
#
loop_
_entity.id
_entity.type
_entity.pdbx_description
1 polymer ?
#
loop_
_entity_poly.entity_id
_entity_poly.type
_entity_poly.pdbx_seq_one_letter_code
_entity_poly.pdbx_strand_id
1 'polypeptide(L)'
;MSIPEILRLESQLRDEPSQKGKSSSGRRRSPETDLSAATISTRKRIIASTMQKMEFINGTFTGKLIISFKEGGVSYIEKIEQFK
;
A
#
# COMPACT_ATOMS: atom_id res chain seq x y z
N MET A 1 -30.35 -21.82 -9.60
CA MET A 1 -29.95 -20.55 -8.98
C MET A 1 -28.50 -20.69 -8.55
N SER A 2 -27.60 -19.85 -9.07
CA SER A 2 -26.16 -19.96 -8.81
C SER A 2 -25.78 -19.35 -7.45
N ILE A 3 -24.94 -20.05 -6.71
CA ILE A 3 -24.40 -19.61 -5.43
C ILE A 3 -23.32 -18.54 -5.70
N PRO A 4 -23.30 -17.40 -4.98
CA PRO A 4 -22.26 -16.38 -5.15
C PRO A 4 -20.84 -16.93 -4.93
N GLU A 5 -19.91 -16.64 -5.85
CA GLU A 5 -18.50 -17.11 -5.79
C GLU A 5 -17.75 -16.71 -4.50
N ILE A 6 -18.23 -15.68 -3.82
CA ILE A 6 -17.69 -15.21 -2.54
C ILE A 6 -17.78 -16.30 -1.46
N LEU A 7 -18.85 -17.10 -1.44
CA LEU A 7 -19.00 -18.21 -0.49
C LEU A 7 -18.12 -19.41 -0.85
N ARG A 8 -17.66 -19.52 -2.10
CA ARG A 8 -16.78 -20.60 -2.56
C ARG A 8 -15.33 -20.37 -2.11
N LEU A 9 -14.89 -19.11 -2.08
CA LEU A 9 -13.56 -18.71 -1.61
C LEU A 9 -13.37 -18.88 -0.10
N GLU A 10 -14.43 -18.74 0.70
CA GLU A 10 -14.33 -18.93 2.16
C GLU A 10 -14.15 -20.40 2.58
N SER A 11 -14.55 -21.35 1.73
CA SER A 11 -14.40 -22.79 2.03
C SER A 11 -12.96 -23.30 1.81
N GLN A 12 -12.15 -22.63 0.99
CA GLN A 12 -10.79 -23.09 0.66
C GLN A 12 -9.71 -22.57 1.61
N LEU A 13 -10.08 -21.73 2.59
CA LEU A 13 -9.16 -21.14 3.57
C LEU A 13 -9.31 -21.73 4.98
N ARG A 14 -10.18 -22.75 5.18
CA ARG A 14 -10.47 -23.32 6.51
C ARG A 14 -9.77 -24.65 6.82
N ASP A 15 -9.14 -25.29 5.86
CA ASP A 15 -8.41 -26.54 6.09
C ASP A 15 -6.91 -26.30 6.01
N GLU A 16 -6.31 -25.86 7.13
CA GLU A 16 -4.94 -26.22 7.52
C GLU A 16 -4.87 -26.31 9.07
N PRO A 17 -4.17 -27.31 9.63
CA PRO A 17 -4.46 -27.81 10.97
C PRO A 17 -3.74 -27.05 12.10
N SER A 18 -4.50 -26.88 13.19
CA SER A 18 -4.09 -26.75 14.60
C SER A 18 -2.59 -26.82 14.93
N GLN A 19 -2.04 -25.70 15.44
CA GLN A 19 -1.09 -25.74 16.55
C GLN A 19 -1.36 -24.62 17.57
N LYS A 20 -2.19 -24.99 18.55
CA LYS A 20 -2.14 -24.69 20.00
C LYS A 20 -1.16 -23.59 20.47
N GLY A 21 -1.70 -22.42 20.85
CA GLY A 21 -1.03 -21.42 21.69
C GLY A 21 -2.03 -20.38 22.20
N LYS A 22 -2.16 -20.22 23.52
CA LYS A 22 -3.26 -19.55 24.22
C LYS A 22 -3.15 -18.01 24.21
N SER A 23 -4.31 -17.36 24.06
CA SER A 23 -4.81 -16.08 24.63
C SER A 23 -3.85 -14.90 24.85
N SER A 24 -4.15 -13.76 24.18
CA SER A 24 -4.75 -12.59 24.85
C SER A 24 -4.89 -11.40 23.88
N SER A 25 -6.11 -10.85 23.82
CA SER A 25 -6.45 -9.43 23.60
C SER A 25 -5.35 -8.51 23.04
N GLY A 26 -5.58 -7.95 21.85
CA GLY A 26 -4.86 -6.73 21.48
C GLY A 26 -4.98 -6.35 20.02
N ARG A 27 -5.93 -5.46 19.72
CA ARG A 27 -5.81 -4.42 18.69
C ARG A 27 -5.50 -4.97 17.28
N ARG A 28 -6.56 -5.12 16.46
CA ARG A 28 -6.45 -5.07 15.00
C ARG A 28 -5.82 -3.73 14.62
N ARG A 29 -4.50 -3.62 14.68
CA ARG A 29 -3.74 -2.58 14.02
C ARG A 29 -3.85 -2.90 12.54
N SER A 30 -4.41 -1.96 11.79
CA SER A 30 -4.24 -1.86 10.35
C SER A 30 -2.79 -2.21 9.98
N PRO A 31 -2.52 -2.86 8.85
CA PRO A 31 -1.14 -3.12 8.43
C PRO A 31 -0.53 -1.78 8.01
N GLU A 32 -0.07 -1.00 8.98
CA GLU A 32 0.97 0.00 8.77
C GLU A 32 2.16 -0.80 8.26
N THR A 33 2.27 -0.83 6.94
CA THR A 33 3.31 -1.59 6.25
C THR A 33 4.62 -0.94 6.69
N ASP A 34 5.46 -1.66 7.43
CA ASP A 34 6.74 -1.13 7.85
C ASP A 34 7.61 -0.90 6.60
N LEU A 35 7.63 0.34 6.12
CA LEU A 35 8.33 0.74 4.90
C LEU A 35 9.85 0.75 5.08
N SER A 36 10.34 0.62 6.32
CA SER A 36 11.76 0.54 6.64
C SER A 36 12.42 -0.65 5.94
N ALA A 37 11.75 -1.81 5.98
CA ALA A 37 12.23 -3.07 5.40
C ALA A 37 11.90 -3.21 3.89
N ALA A 38 11.07 -2.34 3.33
CA ALA A 38 10.65 -2.42 1.94
C ALA A 38 11.79 -2.02 0.98
N THR A 39 11.88 -2.70 -0.17
CA THR A 39 12.84 -2.31 -1.21
C THR A 39 12.60 -0.87 -1.70
N ILE A 40 13.65 -0.23 -2.24
CA ILE A 40 13.54 1.13 -2.79
C ILE A 40 12.46 1.22 -3.88
N SER A 41 12.32 0.19 -4.73
CA SER A 41 11.30 0.14 -5.78
C SER A 41 9.88 0.07 -5.19
N THR A 42 9.67 -0.72 -4.13
CA THR A 42 8.40 -0.77 -3.41
C THR A 42 8.03 0.59 -2.81
N ARG A 43 8.98 1.26 -2.14
CA ARG A 43 8.76 2.60 -1.57
C ARG A 43 8.39 3.62 -2.64
N LYS A 44 9.11 3.63 -3.77
CA LYS A 44 8.81 4.49 -4.92
C LYS A 44 7.40 4.25 -5.48
N ARG A 45 6.98 2.98 -5.60
CA ARG A 45 5.62 2.63 -6.06
C ARG A 45 4.55 3.14 -5.10
N ILE A 46 4.74 2.96 -3.80
CA ILE A 46 3.80 3.46 -2.78
C ILE A 46 3.69 4.98 -2.85
N ILE A 47 4.82 5.69 -2.94
CA ILE A 47 4.83 7.16 -3.11
C ILE A 47 4.05 7.55 -4.37
N ALA A 48 4.32 6.93 -5.52
CA ALA A 48 3.62 7.22 -6.77
C ALA A 48 2.10 6.95 -6.66
N SER A 49 1.70 5.82 -6.07
CA SER A 49 0.29 5.49 -5.85
C SER A 49 -0.39 6.48 -4.90
N THR A 50 0.30 6.94 -3.85
CA THR A 50 -0.24 7.97 -2.95
C THR A 50 -0.41 9.30 -3.67
N MET A 51 0.57 9.72 -4.47
CA MET A 51 0.50 10.96 -5.24
C MET A 51 -0.60 10.93 -6.31
N GLN A 52 -0.87 9.75 -6.89
CA GLN A 52 -2.02 9.56 -7.79
C GLN A 52 -3.36 9.65 -7.05
N LYS A 53 -3.48 9.02 -5.88
CA LYS A 53 -4.70 9.09 -5.05
C LYS A 53 -4.98 10.50 -4.55
N MET A 54 -3.94 11.30 -4.35
CA MET A 54 -4.03 12.71 -3.97
C MET A 54 -4.16 13.64 -5.19
N GLU A 55 -4.26 13.10 -6.40
CA GLU A 55 -4.41 13.85 -7.67
C GLU A 55 -3.25 14.81 -7.99
N PHE A 56 -2.08 14.66 -7.32
CA PHE A 56 -0.86 15.43 -7.63
C PHE A 56 -0.23 15.03 -8.96
N ILE A 57 -0.35 13.75 -9.32
CA ILE A 57 0.08 13.21 -10.61
C ILE A 57 -1.03 12.35 -11.19
N ASN A 58 -1.14 12.28 -12.51
CA ASN A 58 -2.11 11.42 -13.18
C ASN A 58 -1.56 10.00 -13.37
N GLY A 59 -2.45 9.05 -13.71
CA GLY A 59 -2.08 7.65 -13.98
C GLY A 59 -1.12 7.48 -15.16
N THR A 60 -1.08 8.47 -16.06
CA THR A 60 -0.21 8.51 -17.25
C THR A 60 1.06 9.33 -17.03
N PHE A 61 1.37 9.70 -15.78
CA PHE A 61 2.49 10.59 -15.49
C PHE A 61 3.81 9.94 -15.87
N THR A 62 4.51 10.58 -16.80
CA THR A 62 5.88 10.22 -17.20
C THR A 62 6.78 11.41 -16.92
N GLY A 63 7.66 11.24 -15.93
CA GLY A 63 8.51 12.34 -15.51
C GLY A 63 9.26 12.07 -14.21
N LYS A 64 9.74 13.15 -13.60
CA LYS A 64 10.41 13.13 -12.30
C LYS A 64 9.55 13.83 -11.26
N LEU A 65 9.50 13.26 -10.06
CA LEU A 65 8.88 13.86 -8.88
C LEU A 65 9.99 14.12 -7.86
N ILE A 66 10.14 15.37 -7.43
CA ILE A 66 11.09 15.78 -6.40
C ILE A 66 10.28 16.08 -5.14
N ILE A 67 10.61 15.40 -4.04
CA ILE A 67 9.96 15.60 -2.75
C ILE A 67 11.06 15.96 -1.76
N SER A 68 10.97 17.14 -1.15
CA SER A 68 11.88 17.56 -0.08
C SER A 68 11.18 17.53 1.26
N PHE A 69 11.93 17.12 2.27
CA PHE A 69 11.46 17.01 3.65
C PHE A 69 12.21 18.04 4.50
N LYS A 70 11.49 18.65 5.45
CA LYS A 70 12.07 19.42 6.57
C LYS A 70 11.55 18.82 7.87
N GLU A 71 12.09 19.26 9.00
CA GLU A 71 11.56 18.87 10.32
C GLU A 71 10.07 19.21 10.38
N GLY A 72 9.22 18.17 10.49
CA GLY A 72 7.76 18.29 10.47
C GLY A 72 7.06 17.76 9.22
N GLY A 73 7.78 17.34 8.17
CA GLY A 73 7.20 16.62 7.04
C GLY A 73 7.63 17.12 5.67
N VAL A 74 6.73 17.03 4.69
CA VAL A 74 6.99 17.44 3.31
C VAL A 74 6.99 18.96 3.23
N SER A 75 8.11 19.54 2.77
CA SER A 75 8.26 20.98 2.61
C SER A 75 8.09 21.46 1.17
N TYR A 76 8.30 20.57 0.20
CA TYR A 76 8.30 20.90 -1.21
C TYR A 76 8.01 19.67 -2.06
N ILE A 77 7.18 19.85 -3.09
CA ILE A 77 6.90 18.85 -4.12
C ILE A 77 7.02 19.53 -5.48
N GLU A 78 7.88 19.01 -6.35
CA GLU A 78 8.02 19.45 -7.75
C GLU A 78 7.70 18.31 -8.70
N LYS A 79 6.98 18.63 -9.77
CA LYS A 79 6.64 17.72 -10.86
C LYS A 79 7.31 18.21 -12.13
N ILE A 80 8.18 17.38 -12.72
CA ILE A 80 8.84 17.65 -13.99
C ILE A 80 8.32 16.64 -15.01
N GLU A 81 7.47 17.10 -15.91
CA GLU A 81 6.93 16.27 -17.00
C GLU A 81 7.93 16.13 -18.13
N GLN A 82 8.06 14.91 -18.65
CA GLN A 82 8.75 14.68 -19.92
C GLN A 82 7.69 14.53 -21.00
N PHE A 83 7.61 15.54 -21.87
CA PHE A 83 6.85 15.43 -23.11
C PHE A 83 7.71 14.65 -24.11
N LYS A 84 7.15 13.60 -24.70
CA LYS A 84 7.74 12.89 -25.84
C LYS A 84 7.31 13.57 -27.13
#